data_AF-A0A943JKE6-F1
#
_entry.id   AF-A0A943JKE6-F1
#
_cell.length_a   1.000
_cell.length_b   1.000
_cell.length_c   1.000
_cell.angle_alpha   90.00
_cell.angle_beta   90.00
_cell.angle_gamma   90.00
#
_symmetry.space_group_name_H-M   'P 1'
#
loop_
_entity.id
_entity.type
_entity.pdbx_description
1 polymer ?
#
loop_
_entity_poly.entity_id
_entity_poly.type
_entity_poly.pdbx_seq_one_letter_code
_entity_poly.pdbx_strand_id
1 'polypeptide(L)'
;MQFYNNTIREQRIIALRLETLEKEKEVIIEYQKQLEELNEFLKENIKEMETNLKQLNGIEQMIYYEVVVNGLSVTKAIDRVSYKVDKDSSTLWKNYYPKVKQKIMALKKMQ
;
A
#
# COMPACT_ATOMS: atom_id res chain seq x y z
N MET A 1 -44.46 27.15 34.39
CA MET A 1 -44.50 26.11 33.33
C MET A 1 -43.43 26.26 32.25
N GLN A 2 -43.02 27.48 31.89
CA GLN A 2 -42.07 27.72 30.80
C GLN A 2 -40.68 27.10 31.01
N PHE A 3 -40.16 27.13 32.24
CA PHE A 3 -38.89 26.50 32.61
C PHE A 3 -38.90 24.98 32.40
N TYR A 4 -39.93 24.29 32.90
CA TYR A 4 -40.11 22.84 32.73
C TYR A 4 -40.14 22.43 31.25
N ASN A 5 -40.92 23.14 30.42
CA ASN A 5 -41.01 22.85 28.99
C ASN A 5 -39.67 23.07 28.27
N ASN A 6 -38.91 24.09 28.67
CA ASN A 6 -37.57 24.35 28.13
C ASN A 6 -36.58 23.24 28.52
N THR A 7 -36.57 22.82 29.78
CA THR A 7 -35.70 21.73 30.26
C THR A 7 -35.98 20.41 29.53
N ILE A 8 -37.25 20.05 29.30
CA ILE A 8 -37.60 18.85 28.51
C ILE A 8 -37.09 18.97 27.07
N ARG A 9 -37.28 20.15 26.46
CA ARG A 9 -36.82 20.38 25.08
C ARG A 9 -35.30 20.26 24.98
N GLU A 10 -34.57 20.86 25.91
CA GLU A 10 -33.11 20.78 25.98
C GLU A 10 -32.64 19.33 26.18
N GLN A 11 -33.24 18.60 27.12
CA GLN A 11 -32.94 17.19 27.34
C GLN A 11 -33.16 16.36 26.07
N ARG A 12 -34.26 16.61 25.34
CA ARG A 12 -34.53 15.91 24.07
C ARG A 12 -33.51 16.23 22.99
N ILE A 13 -33.09 17.48 22.87
CA ILE A 13 -32.03 17.88 21.93
C ILE A 13 -30.72 17.19 22.29
N ILE A 14 -30.37 17.15 23.58
CA ILE A 14 -29.16 16.47 24.06
C ILE A 14 -29.23 14.97 23.73
N ALA A 15 -30.37 14.32 23.97
CA ALA A 15 -30.55 12.90 23.65
C ALA A 15 -30.34 12.60 22.16
N LEU A 16 -30.88 13.43 21.26
CA LEU A 16 -30.68 13.29 19.81
C LEU A 16 -29.21 13.49 19.41
N ARG A 17 -28.50 14.41 20.06
CA ARG A 17 -27.06 14.62 19.83
C ARG A 17 -26.24 13.41 20.29
N LEU A 18 -26.55 12.85 21.45
CA LEU A 18 -25.90 11.63 21.94
C LEU A 18 -26.13 10.46 20.99
N GLU A 19 -27.35 10.26 20.50
CA GLU A 19 -27.66 9.23 19.51
C GLU A 19 -26.86 9.42 18.20
N THR A 20 -26.69 10.67 17.76
CA THR A 20 -25.88 10.99 16.58
C THR A 20 -24.41 10.65 16.81
N LEU A 21 -23.86 11.03 17.97
CA LEU A 21 -22.48 10.71 18.34
C LEU A 21 -22.23 9.20 18.43
N GLU A 22 -23.21 8.42 18.90
CA GLU A 22 -23.12 6.95 18.94
C GLU A 22 -22.98 6.38 17.51
N LYS A 23 -23.80 6.85 16.57
CA LYS A 23 -23.73 6.44 15.15
C LYS A 23 -22.43 6.84 14.48
N GLU A 24 -21.96 8.06 14.74
CA GLU A 24 -20.67 8.52 14.22
C GLU A 24 -19.51 7.68 14.76
N LYS A 25 -19.57 7.26 16.03
CA LYS A 25 -18.58 6.37 16.64
C LYS A 25 -18.55 5.01 15.96
N GLU A 26 -19.71 4.42 15.64
CA GLU A 26 -19.78 3.15 14.89
C GLU A 26 -19.10 3.26 13.52
N VAL A 27 -19.35 4.36 12.80
CA VAL A 27 -18.70 4.65 11.51
C VAL A 27 -17.18 4.81 11.68
N ILE A 28 -16.72 5.49 12.73
CA ILE A 28 -15.29 5.64 13.02
C ILE A 28 -14.63 4.28 13.28
N ILE A 29 -15.29 3.39 14.04
CA ILE A 29 -14.77 2.04 14.32
C ILE A 29 -14.61 1.24 13.03
N GLU A 30 -15.58 1.32 12.12
CA GLU A 30 -15.51 0.63 10.83
C GLU A 30 -14.33 1.16 9.98
N TYR A 31 -14.15 2.48 9.90
CA TYR A 31 -13.01 3.06 9.20
C TYR A 31 -11.68 2.69 9.85
N GLN A 32 -11.60 2.65 11.19
CA GLN A 32 -10.40 2.21 11.89
C GLN A 32 -10.03 0.78 11.49
N LYS A 33 -11.00 -0.13 11.47
CA LYS A 33 -10.77 -1.51 11.06
C LYS A 33 -10.27 -1.61 9.61
N GLN A 34 -10.87 -0.88 8.69
CA GLN A 34 -10.42 -0.85 7.29
C GLN A 34 -8.98 -0.32 7.15
N LEU A 35 -8.61 0.69 7.94
CA LEU A 35 -7.25 1.22 7.96
C LEU A 35 -6.25 0.23 8.58
N GLU A 36 -6.64 -0.50 9.62
CA GLU A 36 -5.82 -1.54 10.24
C GLU A 36 -5.55 -2.69 9.25
N GLU A 37 -6.58 -3.18 8.56
CA GLU A 37 -6.46 -4.21 7.53
C GLU A 37 -5.54 -3.77 6.38
N LEU A 38 -5.71 -2.53 5.90
CA LEU A 38 -4.85 -1.95 4.87
C LEU A 38 -3.40 -1.82 5.35
N ASN A 39 -3.19 -1.40 6.60
CA ASN A 39 -1.86 -1.24 7.16
C ASN A 39 -1.11 -2.58 7.29
N GLU A 40 -1.78 -3.63 7.76
CA GLU A 40 -1.19 -4.97 7.82
C GLU A 40 -0.86 -5.50 6.42
N PHE A 41 -1.78 -5.31 5.46
CA PHE A 41 -1.53 -5.66 4.06
C PHE A 41 -0.30 -4.94 3.48
N LEU A 42 -0.15 -3.63 3.73
CA LEU A 42 1.01 -2.87 3.28
C LEU A 42 2.31 -3.35 3.96
N LYS A 43 2.29 -3.69 5.25
CA LYS A 43 3.45 -4.26 5.95
C LYS A 43 3.90 -5.58 5.34
N GLU A 44 2.96 -6.46 5.00
CA GLU A 44 3.27 -7.74 4.35
C GLU A 44 3.93 -7.53 2.98
N ASN A 45 3.38 -6.60 2.18
CA ASN A 45 3.96 -6.25 0.89
C ASN A 45 5.38 -5.70 1.02
N ILE A 46 5.64 -4.80 1.98
CA ILE A 46 6.98 -4.27 2.24
C ILE A 46 7.93 -5.40 2.61
N LYS A 47 7.53 -6.31 3.51
CA LYS A 47 8.33 -7.46 3.92
C LYS A 47 8.67 -8.37 2.74
N GLU A 48 7.73 -8.58 1.82
CA GLU A 48 8.00 -9.36 0.60
C GLU A 48 8.98 -8.63 -0.33
N MET A 49 8.82 -7.32 -0.54
CA MET A 49 9.76 -6.51 -1.33
C MET A 49 11.17 -6.58 -0.75
N GLU A 50 11.33 -6.42 0.56
CA GLU A 50 12.61 -6.54 1.25
C GLU A 50 13.22 -7.94 1.12
N THR A 51 12.38 -8.98 1.23
CA THR A 51 12.82 -10.37 1.09
C THR A 51 13.32 -10.62 -0.33
N ASN A 52 12.60 -10.15 -1.35
CA ASN A 52 13.01 -10.26 -2.74
C ASN A 52 14.31 -9.49 -3.02
N LEU A 53 14.49 -8.30 -2.44
CA LEU A 53 15.73 -7.53 -2.54
C LEU A 53 16.94 -8.26 -1.93
N LYS A 54 16.73 -9.05 -0.87
CA LYS A 54 17.78 -9.88 -0.23
C LYS A 54 18.06 -11.17 -1.00
N GLN A 55 17.05 -11.75 -1.66
CA GLN A 55 17.18 -13.01 -2.42
C GLN A 55 17.79 -12.80 -3.80
N LEU A 56 17.46 -11.69 -4.46
CA LEU A 56 18.02 -11.36 -5.78
C LEU A 56 19.45 -10.84 -5.62
N ASN A 57 20.31 -11.19 -6.57
CA ASN A 57 21.71 -10.77 -6.58
C ASN A 57 22.07 -10.16 -7.93
N GLY A 58 23.13 -9.33 -7.96
CA GLY A 58 23.70 -8.81 -9.20
C GLY A 58 22.71 -8.02 -10.05
N ILE A 59 22.63 -8.36 -11.33
CA ILE A 59 21.82 -7.62 -12.32
C ILE A 59 20.33 -7.76 -12.03
N GLU A 60 19.85 -8.93 -11.61
CA GLU A 60 18.44 -9.12 -11.25
C GLU A 60 18.03 -8.22 -10.08
N GLN A 61 18.89 -8.09 -9.07
CA GLN A 61 18.65 -7.20 -7.94
C GLN A 61 18.58 -5.73 -8.38
N MET A 62 19.51 -5.30 -9.25
CA MET A 62 19.53 -3.93 -9.76
C MET A 62 18.26 -3.59 -10.56
N ILE A 63 17.82 -4.50 -11.44
CA ILE A 63 16.58 -4.29 -12.21
C ILE A 63 15.38 -4.22 -11.26
N TYR A 64 15.30 -5.14 -10.29
CA TYR A 64 14.21 -5.15 -9.31
C TYR A 64 14.17 -3.86 -8.49
N TYR A 65 15.33 -3.38 -8.01
CA TYR A 65 15.44 -2.14 -7.26
C TYR A 65 14.96 -0.92 -8.06
N GLU A 66 15.37 -0.80 -9.33
CA GLU A 66 14.95 0.30 -10.18
C GLU A 66 13.43 0.31 -10.43
N VAL A 67 12.81 -0.87 -10.54
CA VAL A 67 11.35 -0.97 -10.75
C VAL A 67 10.57 -0.74 -9.46
N VAL A 68 10.96 -1.40 -8.37
CA VAL A 68 10.16 -1.46 -7.14
C VAL A 68 10.46 -0.32 -6.18
N VAL A 69 11.73 0.09 -6.07
CA VAL A 69 12.15 1.18 -5.16
C VAL A 69 12.15 2.53 -5.87
N ASN A 70 12.73 2.61 -7.07
CA ASN A 70 12.77 3.87 -7.83
C ASN A 70 11.52 4.12 -8.67
N GLY A 71 10.57 3.18 -8.71
CA GLY A 71 9.31 3.34 -9.42
C GLY A 71 9.44 3.48 -10.95
N LEU A 72 10.54 3.02 -11.53
CA LEU A 72 10.72 3.10 -12.98
C LEU A 72 9.85 2.08 -13.71
N SER A 73 9.46 2.41 -14.94
CA SER A 73 8.94 1.40 -15.86
C SER A 73 10.01 0.36 -16.15
N VAL A 74 9.60 -0.88 -16.38
CA VAL A 74 10.51 -2.01 -16.65
C VAL A 74 11.52 -1.68 -17.75
N THR A 75 11.06 -1.07 -18.86
CA THR A 75 11.94 -0.67 -19.96
C THR A 75 13.01 0.32 -19.51
N LYS A 76 12.63 1.39 -18.80
CA LYS A 76 13.57 2.39 -18.29
C LYS A 76 14.55 1.81 -17.28
N ALA A 77 14.09 0.90 -16.42
CA ALA A 77 14.92 0.19 -15.47
C ALA A 77 15.98 -0.67 -16.20
N ILE A 78 15.57 -1.42 -17.22
CA ILE A 78 16.47 -2.26 -18.01
C ILE A 78 17.51 -1.40 -18.75
N ASP A 79 17.10 -0.30 -19.37
CA ASP A 79 18.04 0.59 -20.09
C ASP A 79 19.06 1.22 -19.13
N ARG A 80 18.61 1.65 -17.94
CA ARG A 80 19.50 2.21 -16.91
C ARG A 80 20.50 1.17 -16.40
N VAL A 81 20.04 -0.06 -16.10
CA VAL A 81 20.92 -1.12 -15.63
C VAL A 81 21.87 -1.57 -16.74
N SER A 82 21.39 -1.71 -17.97
CA SER A 82 22.18 -2.00 -19.18
C SER A 82 23.37 -1.05 -19.30
N TYR A 83 23.10 0.25 -19.21
CA TYR A 83 24.15 1.28 -19.23
C TYR A 83 25.13 1.14 -18.06
N LYS A 84 24.63 0.86 -16.85
CA LYS A 84 25.47 0.74 -15.64
C LYS A 84 26.40 -0.48 -15.65
N VAL A 85 25.95 -1.59 -16.22
CA VAL A 85 26.69 -2.85 -16.23
C VAL A 85 27.42 -3.14 -17.55
N ASP A 86 27.38 -2.19 -18.49
CA ASP A 86 27.94 -2.30 -19.84
C ASP A 86 27.50 -3.60 -20.56
N LYS A 87 26.19 -3.82 -20.62
CA LYS A 87 25.57 -4.95 -21.32
C LYS A 87 24.42 -4.49 -22.18
N ASP A 88 24.23 -5.11 -23.34
CA ASP A 88 23.10 -4.83 -24.21
C ASP A 88 21.75 -5.06 -23.52
N SER A 89 20.80 -4.13 -23.66
CA SER A 89 19.45 -4.24 -23.09
C SER A 89 18.77 -5.57 -23.46
N SER A 90 18.97 -6.10 -24.67
CA SER A 90 18.40 -7.37 -25.10
C SER A 90 18.91 -8.55 -24.26
N THR A 91 20.15 -8.47 -23.79
CA THR A 91 20.75 -9.48 -22.89
C THR A 91 20.04 -9.46 -21.54
N LEU A 92 19.74 -8.27 -21.02
CA LEU A 92 18.99 -8.10 -19.77
C LEU A 92 17.56 -8.64 -19.88
N TRP A 93 16.88 -8.33 -20.98
CA TRP A 93 15.54 -8.84 -21.27
C TRP A 93 15.46 -10.37 -21.33
N LYS A 94 16.44 -11.02 -21.96
CA LYS A 94 16.43 -12.48 -22.16
C LYS A 94 16.87 -13.26 -20.92
N ASN A 95 17.91 -12.80 -20.23
CA ASN A 95 18.61 -13.61 -19.24
C ASN A 95 18.31 -13.24 -17.79
N TYR A 96 17.90 -12.00 -17.53
CA TYR A 96 17.80 -11.47 -16.16
C TYR A 96 16.36 -11.09 -15.81
N TYR A 97 15.67 -10.37 -16.70
CA TYR A 97 14.29 -9.93 -16.47
C TYR A 97 13.27 -11.05 -16.20
N PRO A 98 13.33 -12.26 -16.80
CA PRO A 98 12.31 -13.28 -16.55
C PRO A 98 12.16 -13.66 -15.07
N LYS A 99 13.27 -13.69 -14.31
CA LYS A 99 13.25 -13.95 -12.86
C LYS A 99 12.63 -12.79 -12.08
N VAL A 100 12.99 -11.57 -12.44
CA VAL A 100 12.47 -10.33 -11.83
C VAL A 100 10.96 -10.19 -12.10
N LYS A 101 10.52 -10.51 -13.32
CA LYS A 101 9.12 -10.48 -13.74
C LYS A 101 8.24 -11.35 -12.85
N GLN A 102 8.69 -12.56 -12.51
CA GLN A 102 7.93 -13.46 -11.63
C GLN A 102 7.69 -12.83 -10.25
N LYS A 103 8.71 -12.19 -9.67
CA LYS A 103 8.61 -11.51 -8.38
C LYS A 103 7.73 -10.26 -8.43
N ILE A 104 7.81 -9.46 -9.49
CA ILE A 104 6.93 -8.30 -9.68
C ILE A 104 5.48 -8.74 -9.87
N MET A 105 5.25 -9.82 -10.63
CA MET A 105 3.89 -10.36 -10.83
C MET A 105 3.29 -10.92 -9.54
N ALA A 106 4.11 -11.51 -8.66
CA ALA A 106 3.65 -11.98 -7.35
C ALA A 106 3.11 -10.80 -6.51
N LEU A 107 3.87 -9.71 -6.42
CA LEU A 107 3.45 -8.49 -5.72
C LEU A 107 2.15 -7.89 -6.29
N LYS A 108 1.99 -7.88 -7.61
CA LYS A 108 0.77 -7.35 -8.26
C LYS A 108 -0.47 -8.20 -8.03
N LYS A 109 -0.33 -9.48 -7.66
CA LYS A 109 -1.47 -10.35 -7.32
C LYS A 109 -1.95 -10.16 -5.88
N MET A 110 -1.14 -9.51 -5.05
CA MET A 110 -1.51 -9.20 -3.67
C MET A 110 -2.37 -7.94 -3.63
N GLN A 111 -2.18 -7.02 -4.58
CA GLN A 111 -3.00 -5.81 -4.79
C GLN A 111 -4.40 -6.14 -5.30
#